data_AF-A0A8S0UNN6-F1
#
_entry.id   AF-A0A8S0UNN6-F1
#
_cell.length_a   1.000
_cell.length_b   1.000
_cell.length_c   1.000
_cell.angle_alpha   90.00
_cell.angle_beta   90.00
_cell.angle_gamma   90.00
#
_symmetry.space_group_name_H-M   'P 1'
#
loop_
_entity.id
_entity.type
_entity.pdbx_description
1 polymer ?
#
loop_
_entity_poly.entity_id
_entity_poly.type
_entity_poly.pdbx_seq_one_letter_code
_entity_poly.pdbx_strand_id
1 'polypeptide(L)'
;MDPTINGFNPFMLLYKVLIFRLIMVGAVLLWLLTAACIKTGRPQIARRAIELAEARLSKDGWPEYYDGKLGRYIGKQARRYQTWSISGYLVAKMMLEDPSHLGMVAHEEDKQLKPVLKRSSSWTF
;
A
#
# COMPACT_ATOMS: atom_id res chain seq x y z
N MET A 1 36.30 2.08 -3.00
CA MET A 1 35.71 1.65 -1.73
C MET A 1 34.37 2.36 -1.61
N ASP A 2 33.28 1.61 -1.74
CA ASP A 2 31.90 2.09 -1.83
C ASP A 2 31.28 2.17 -0.43
N PRO A 3 30.74 3.31 0.04
CA PRO A 3 30.08 3.42 1.33
C PRO A 3 28.56 3.45 1.15
N THR A 4 27.94 2.33 0.78
CA THR A 4 26.46 2.20 0.75
C THR A 4 25.95 0.89 1.37
N ILE A 5 26.69 0.35 2.33
CA ILE A 5 26.22 -0.73 3.21
C ILE A 5 25.76 -0.12 4.54
N ASN A 6 24.50 -0.42 4.89
CA ASN A 6 23.85 -0.24 6.20
C ASN A 6 23.03 1.04 6.43
N GLY A 7 21.96 1.20 5.64
CA GLY A 7 20.80 2.02 6.00
C GLY A 7 19.60 1.18 6.42
N PHE A 8 19.70 0.37 7.48
CA PHE A 8 18.52 -0.28 8.06
C PHE A 8 17.67 0.81 8.74
N ASN A 9 16.75 1.40 7.99
CA ASN A 9 15.86 2.44 8.49
C ASN A 9 14.66 1.77 9.20
N PRO A 10 14.58 1.77 10.54
CA PRO A 10 13.56 1.04 11.29
C PRO A 10 12.14 1.54 11.00
N PHE A 11 12.00 2.80 10.57
CA PHE A 11 10.75 3.33 10.04
C PHE A 11 10.28 2.53 8.82
N MET A 12 11.17 2.18 7.89
CA MET A 12 10.82 1.43 6.69
C MET A 12 10.34 0.00 6.98
N LEU A 13 10.77 -0.60 8.09
CA LEU A 13 10.28 -1.88 8.58
C LEU A 13 8.89 -1.75 9.20
N LEU A 14 8.65 -0.67 9.95
CA LEU A 14 7.33 -0.29 10.45
C LEU A 14 6.36 0.00 9.30
N TYR A 15 6.77 0.72 8.26
CA TYR A 15 5.97 0.91 7.05
C TYR A 15 5.70 -0.43 6.37
N LYS A 16 6.71 -1.30 6.19
CA LYS A 16 6.51 -2.64 5.62
C LYS A 16 5.50 -3.47 6.41
N VAL A 17 5.55 -3.46 7.74
CA VAL A 17 4.66 -4.24 8.62
C VAL A 17 3.26 -3.60 8.73
N LEU A 18 3.17 -2.27 8.83
CA LEU A 18 1.93 -1.53 8.95
C LEU A 18 1.15 -1.55 7.63
N ILE A 19 1.83 -1.40 6.49
CA ILE A 19 1.25 -1.56 5.17
C ILE A 19 0.72 -2.97 5.00
N PHE A 20 1.51 -4.01 5.30
CA PHE A 20 1.05 -5.40 5.23
C PHE A 20 -0.15 -5.69 6.14
N ARG A 21 -0.25 -5.00 7.29
CA ARG A 21 -1.37 -5.10 8.23
C ARG A 21 -2.62 -4.34 7.77
N LEU A 22 -2.46 -3.19 7.11
CA LEU A 22 -3.58 -2.35 6.66
C LEU A 22 -4.23 -2.91 5.38
N ILE A 23 -3.44 -3.48 4.47
CA ILE A 23 -3.92 -4.04 3.19
C ILE A 23 -4.84 -5.24 3.39
N MET A 24 -4.57 -6.08 4.39
CA MET A 24 -5.38 -7.28 4.62
C MET A 24 -6.74 -6.96 5.23
N VAL A 25 -6.93 -5.78 5.83
CA VAL A 25 -8.18 -5.38 6.49
C VAL A 25 -9.16 -4.79 5.47
N GLY A 26 -8.71 -4.01 4.49
CA GLY A 26 -9.57 -3.45 3.45
C GLY A 26 -9.03 -3.75 2.05
N ALA A 27 -9.72 -4.60 1.30
CA ALA A 27 -9.35 -4.95 -0.08
C ALA A 27 -9.23 -3.71 -0.99
N VAL A 28 -10.01 -2.65 -0.68
CA VAL A 28 -9.96 -1.36 -1.36
C VAL A 28 -8.60 -0.66 -1.25
N LEU A 29 -7.77 -0.93 -0.22
CA LEU A 29 -6.49 -0.23 -0.06
C LEU A 29 -5.37 -0.78 -0.97
N LEU A 30 -5.65 -1.88 -1.67
CA LEU A 30 -4.68 -2.55 -2.55
C LEU A 30 -4.22 -1.67 -3.73
N TRP A 31 -5.11 -0.84 -4.30
CA TRP A 31 -4.73 0.05 -5.40
C TRP A 31 -3.87 1.22 -4.94
N LEU A 32 -4.14 1.78 -3.75
CA LEU A 32 -3.32 2.84 -3.16
C LEU A 32 -1.90 2.36 -2.84
N LEU A 33 -1.79 1.15 -2.28
CA LEU A 33 -0.50 0.49 -2.11
C LEU A 33 0.23 0.38 -3.45
N THR A 34 -0.48 -0.09 -4.47
CA THR A 34 0.09 -0.35 -5.79
C THR A 34 0.61 0.93 -6.41
N ALA A 35 -0.18 2.00 -6.40
CA ALA A 35 0.22 3.33 -6.85
C ALA A 35 1.48 3.82 -6.11
N ALA A 36 1.51 3.71 -4.77
CA ALA A 36 2.67 4.10 -3.97
C ALA A 36 3.91 3.24 -4.27
N CYS A 37 3.74 1.93 -4.49
CA CYS A 37 4.81 1.01 -4.84
C CYS A 37 5.39 1.33 -6.22
N ILE A 38 4.57 1.65 -7.20
CA ILE A 38 5.03 2.09 -8.53
C ILE A 38 5.76 3.43 -8.41
N LYS A 39 5.17 4.42 -7.72
CA LYS A 39 5.78 5.76 -7.53
C LYS A 39 7.12 5.71 -6.83
N THR A 40 7.30 4.79 -5.88
CA THR A 40 8.55 4.63 -5.11
C THR A 40 9.55 3.65 -5.75
N GLY A 41 9.25 3.11 -6.95
CA GLY A 41 10.13 2.16 -7.65
C GLY A 41 10.23 0.79 -6.98
N ARG A 42 9.19 0.34 -6.27
CA ARG A 42 9.12 -0.94 -5.54
C ARG A 42 7.92 -1.82 -5.95
N PRO A 43 7.72 -2.13 -7.25
CA PRO A 43 6.55 -2.87 -7.73
C PRO A 43 6.45 -4.32 -7.19
N GLN A 44 7.56 -4.93 -6.76
CA GLN A 44 7.59 -6.27 -6.17
C GLN A 44 6.72 -6.40 -4.90
N ILE A 45 6.57 -5.31 -4.13
CA ILE A 45 5.73 -5.31 -2.93
C ILE A 45 4.25 -5.39 -3.33
N ALA A 46 3.86 -4.62 -4.35
CA ALA A 46 2.51 -4.64 -4.89
C ALA A 46 2.17 -6.00 -5.51
N ARG A 47 3.08 -6.60 -6.30
CA ARG A 47 2.88 -7.95 -6.86
C ARG A 47 2.56 -8.98 -5.78
N ARG A 48 3.38 -9.02 -4.72
CA ARG A 48 3.16 -9.94 -3.59
C ARG A 48 1.84 -9.68 -2.87
N ALA A 49 1.44 -8.42 -2.71
CA ALA A 49 0.17 -8.09 -2.06
C ALA A 49 -1.04 -8.54 -2.91
N ILE A 50 -0.95 -8.38 -4.23
CA ILE A 50 -1.98 -8.83 -5.17
C ILE A 50 -2.08 -10.35 -5.17
N GLU A 51 -0.96 -11.09 -5.23
CA GLU A 51 -0.96 -12.56 -5.17
C GLU A 51 -1.67 -13.10 -3.91
N LEU A 52 -1.42 -12.46 -2.76
CA LEU A 52 -2.09 -12.82 -1.50
C LEU A 52 -3.59 -12.50 -1.52
N ALA A 53 -3.98 -11.41 -2.18
CA ALA A 53 -5.37 -11.04 -2.34
C ALA A 53 -6.11 -12.00 -3.29
N GLU A 54 -5.51 -12.34 -4.45
CA GLU A 54 -6.03 -13.29 -5.44
C GLU A 54 -6.27 -14.68 -4.84
N ALA A 55 -5.41 -15.12 -3.92
CA ALA A 55 -5.54 -16.43 -3.28
C ALA A 55 -6.87 -16.63 -2.51
N ARG A 56 -7.53 -15.54 -2.09
CA ARG A 56 -8.69 -15.58 -1.19
C ARG A 56 -9.89 -14.71 -1.58
N LEU A 57 -9.71 -13.52 -2.18
CA LEU A 57 -10.81 -12.56 -2.37
C LEU A 57 -11.99 -13.16 -3.14
N SER A 58 -11.69 -13.89 -4.23
CA SER A 58 -12.72 -14.55 -5.03
C SER A 58 -13.42 -15.68 -4.27
N LYS A 59 -12.69 -16.42 -3.42
CA LYS A 59 -13.25 -17.53 -2.63
C LYS A 59 -14.12 -17.03 -1.49
N ASP A 60 -13.74 -15.92 -0.88
CA ASP A 60 -14.45 -15.28 0.24
C ASP A 60 -15.65 -14.42 -0.23
N GLY A 61 -15.90 -14.34 -1.54
CA GLY A 61 -17.01 -13.59 -2.11
C GLY A 61 -16.82 -12.07 -2.04
N TRP A 62 -15.59 -11.58 -2.24
CA TRP A 62 -15.26 -10.15 -2.27
C TRP A 62 -15.78 -9.36 -1.05
N PRO A 63 -15.34 -9.70 0.16
CA PRO A 63 -15.82 -9.05 1.36
C PRO A 63 -15.39 -7.58 1.41
N GLU A 64 -16.18 -6.77 2.10
CA GLU A 64 -15.89 -5.35 2.36
C GLU A 64 -14.61 -5.16 3.18
N TYR A 65 -14.42 -5.99 4.21
CA TYR A 65 -13.23 -5.96 5.06
C TYR A 65 -12.98 -7.33 5.72
N TYR A 66 -11.78 -7.51 6.27
CA TYR A 66 -11.39 -8.68 7.08
C TYR A 66 -11.04 -8.25 8.52
N ASP A 67 -11.35 -9.13 9.46
CA ASP A 67 -11.09 -8.96 10.88
C ASP A 67 -9.84 -9.71 11.37
N GLY A 68 -9.38 -9.27 12.55
CA GLY A 68 -8.25 -9.84 13.28
C GLY A 68 -6.92 -9.19 12.92
N LYS A 69 -5.92 -9.34 13.80
CA LYS A 69 -4.59 -8.69 13.67
C LYS A 69 -3.85 -8.99 12.36
N LEU A 70 -4.21 -10.08 11.70
CA LEU A 70 -3.62 -10.55 10.44
C LEU A 70 -4.65 -10.59 9.28
N GLY A 71 -5.86 -10.05 9.48
CA GLY A 71 -6.95 -10.09 8.49
C GLY A 71 -7.35 -11.50 8.08
N ARG A 72 -7.26 -12.49 8.98
CA ARG A 72 -7.54 -13.91 8.64
C ARG A 72 -9.03 -14.20 8.54
N TYR A 73 -9.87 -13.49 9.30
CA TYR A 73 -11.31 -13.74 9.37
C TYR A 73 -12.06 -12.78 8.45
N ILE A 74 -13.11 -13.23 7.77
CA ILE A 74 -14.03 -12.31 7.08
C ILE A 74 -14.64 -11.38 8.14
N GLY A 75 -14.75 -10.09 7.84
CA GLY A 75 -15.28 -9.11 8.79
C GLY A 75 -16.64 -9.51 9.34
N LYS A 76 -16.86 -9.31 10.64
CA LYS A 76 -18.07 -9.76 11.36
C LYS A 76 -19.37 -9.26 10.72
N GLN A 77 -19.34 -8.06 10.13
CA GLN A 77 -20.45 -7.47 9.38
C GLN A 77 -20.05 -7.11 7.94
N ALA A 78 -19.01 -7.75 7.40
CA ALA A 78 -18.56 -7.46 6.04
C ALA A 78 -19.61 -7.89 5.02
N ARG A 79 -20.01 -6.95 4.16
CA ARG A 79 -20.86 -7.24 3.01
C ARG A 79 -20.04 -7.98 1.94
N ARG A 80 -20.68 -8.92 1.24
CA ARG A 80 -20.10 -9.65 0.11
C ARG A 80 -20.31 -8.88 -1.19
N TYR A 81 -19.48 -9.16 -2.19
CA TYR A 81 -19.53 -8.54 -3.52
C TYR A 81 -19.46 -7.03 -3.47
N GLN A 82 -18.65 -6.52 -2.56
CA GLN A 82 -18.58 -5.10 -2.32
C GLN A 82 -17.79 -4.41 -3.45
N THR A 83 -18.43 -3.47 -4.13
CA THR A 83 -17.94 -2.84 -5.37
C THR A 83 -16.51 -2.32 -5.25
N TRP A 84 -16.19 -1.56 -4.20
CA TRP A 84 -14.86 -0.99 -4.02
C TRP A 84 -13.75 -2.01 -3.76
N SER A 85 -14.08 -3.23 -3.31
CA SER A 85 -13.13 -4.32 -3.06
C SER A 85 -12.75 -4.94 -4.40
N ILE A 86 -13.75 -5.13 -5.27
CA ILE A 86 -13.56 -5.61 -6.64
C ILE A 86 -12.81 -4.55 -7.46
N SER A 87 -13.29 -3.31 -7.47
CA SER A 87 -12.67 -2.21 -8.22
C SER A 87 -11.24 -1.92 -7.75
N GLY A 88 -11.00 -1.91 -6.44
CA GLY A 88 -9.66 -1.69 -5.88
C GLY A 88 -8.67 -2.78 -6.30
N TYR A 89 -9.10 -4.03 -6.39
CA TYR A 89 -8.29 -5.11 -6.94
C TYR A 89 -8.01 -4.92 -8.45
N LEU A 90 -9.04 -4.63 -9.24
CA LEU A 90 -8.89 -4.42 -10.70
C LEU A 90 -7.96 -3.25 -11.02
N VAL A 91 -8.12 -2.11 -10.34
CA VAL A 91 -7.26 -0.94 -10.52
C VAL A 91 -5.81 -1.26 -10.17
N ALA A 92 -5.57 -2.02 -9.09
CA ALA A 92 -4.23 -2.47 -8.73
C ALA A 92 -3.59 -3.32 -9.83
N LYS A 93 -4.34 -4.25 -10.44
CA LYS A 93 -3.87 -5.07 -11.56
C LYS A 93 -3.51 -4.21 -12.77
N MET A 94 -4.41 -3.34 -13.19
CA MET A 94 -4.21 -2.46 -14.35
C MET A 94 -3.02 -1.51 -14.17
N MET A 95 -2.79 -1.00 -12.97
CA MET A 95 -1.62 -0.16 -12.67
C MET A 95 -0.30 -0.95 -12.72
N LEU A 96 -0.29 -2.23 -12.34
CA LEU A 96 0.91 -3.07 -12.47
C LEU A 96 1.17 -3.51 -13.91
N GLU A 97 0.11 -3.74 -14.68
CA GLU A 97 0.20 -4.10 -16.09
C GLU A 97 0.71 -2.94 -16.93
N ASP A 98 0.20 -1.73 -16.68
CA ASP A 98 0.70 -0.50 -17.28
C ASP A 98 0.91 0.60 -16.21
N PRO A 99 2.18 0.84 -15.81
CA PRO A 99 2.55 1.89 -14.87
C PRO A 99 2.23 3.32 -15.36
N SER A 100 1.97 3.54 -16.64
CA SER A 100 1.60 4.85 -17.18
C SER A 100 0.32 5.39 -16.54
N HIS A 101 -0.58 4.49 -16.11
CA HIS A 101 -1.82 4.82 -15.41
C HIS A 101 -1.61 5.54 -14.08
N LEU A 102 -0.41 5.46 -13.48
CA LEU A 102 -0.07 6.17 -12.25
C LEU A 102 -0.25 7.69 -12.38
N GLY A 103 0.00 8.25 -13.57
CA GLY A 103 -0.12 9.69 -13.83
C GLY A 103 -1.53 10.25 -13.62
N MET A 104 -2.56 9.40 -13.62
CA MET A 104 -3.95 9.82 -13.33
C MET A 104 -4.20 10.09 -11.84
N VAL A 105 -3.40 9.50 -10.96
CA VAL A 105 -3.62 9.53 -9.49
C VAL A 105 -2.45 10.15 -8.72
N ALA A 106 -1.30 10.36 -9.36
CA ALA A 106 -0.12 10.92 -8.73
C ALA A 106 0.60 11.91 -9.65
N HIS A 107 0.85 13.12 -9.14
CA HIS A 107 1.66 14.13 -9.83
C HIS A 107 3.16 13.98 -9.51
N GLU A 108 4.01 14.47 -10.41
CA GLU A 108 5.48 14.43 -10.29
C GLU A 108 6.08 15.52 -9.37
N GLU A 109 5.26 16.48 -8.90
CA GLU A 109 5.72 17.67 -8.17
C GLU A 109 6.51 17.38 -6.88
N ASP A 110 6.43 16.15 -6.36
CA ASP A 110 7.21 15.70 -5.19
C ASP A 110 8.73 15.67 -5.44
N LYS A 111 9.21 15.70 -6.69
CA LYS A 111 10.66 15.77 -6.98
C LYS A 111 11.30 17.11 -6.57
N GLN A 112 10.50 18.17 -6.35
CA GLN A 112 11.00 19.52 -6.03
C GLN A 112 11.05 19.82 -4.52
N LEU A 113 10.53 18.96 -3.66
CA LEU A 113 10.60 19.17 -2.22
C LEU A 113 11.92 18.64 -1.69
N LYS A 114 12.99 19.44 -1.78
CA LYS A 114 14.05 19.36 -0.77
C LYS A 114 13.35 19.59 0.58
N PRO A 115 13.34 18.62 1.51
CA PRO A 115 12.79 18.90 2.82
C PRO A 115 13.72 19.90 3.48
N VAL A 116 13.37 21.19 3.43
CA VAL A 116 13.94 22.16 4.35
C VAL A 116 13.35 21.76 5.70
N LEU A 117 14.06 20.86 6.39
CA LEU A 117 13.81 20.54 7.79
C LEU A 117 14.05 21.83 8.59
N LYS A 118 13.03 22.69 8.65
CA LYS A 118 12.99 23.80 9.60
C LYS A 118 12.82 23.14 10.96
N ARG A 119 13.92 23.00 11.71
CA ARG A 119 13.84 22.56 13.10
C ARG A 119 12.81 23.45 13.80
N SER A 120 11.79 22.84 14.37
CA SER A 120 10.88 23.52 15.28
C SER A 120 11.73 24.10 16.40
N SER A 121 11.69 25.41 16.60
CA SER A 121 12.27 26.03 17.79
C SER A 121 11.37 25.67 18.96
N SER A 122 11.61 24.52 19.59
CA SER A 122 11.06 24.25 20.90
C SER A 122 11.68 25.26 21.87
N TRP A 123 10.84 26.05 22.52
CA TRP A 123 11.24 27.02 23.52
C TRP A 123 11.94 26.31 24.68
N THR A 124 13.20 26.66 24.91
CA THR A 124 13.89 26.39 26.18
C THR A 124 13.53 27.50 27.15
N PHE A 125 12.67 27.18 28.13
CA PHE A 125 12.67 27.85 29.43
C PHE A 125 13.36 26.93 30.42
#